data_AF-A0ABD4U164-F1
#
_entry.id   AF-A0ABD4U164-F1
#
_cell.length_a   1.000
_cell.length_b   1.000
_cell.length_c   1.000
_cell.angle_alpha   90.00
_cell.angle_beta   90.00
_cell.angle_gamma   90.00
#
_symmetry.space_group_name_H-M   'P 1'
#
loop_
_entity.id
_entity.type
_entity.pdbx_description
1 polymer ?
#
loop_
_entity_poly.entity_id
_entity_poly.type
_entity_poly.pdbx_seq_one_letter_code
_entity_poly.pdbx_strand_id
1 'polypeptide(L)'
;MADFATKDDLTLLWRTLKTEEERRAEALLGVVSAALRNEAEKVGKDLDKLVADSPSYAQVVKSVTVDVVARTLMTSTDQEPMTQKTESALGYSFSGSFLVPGGGLFIKDNELKRLGLKRQRFGVMEIYDTN
;
A
#
# COMPACT_ATOMS: atom_id res chain seq x y z
N MET A 1 -0.88 19.76 3.15
CA MET A 1 0.44 19.10 3.02
C MET A 1 0.69 18.76 1.58
N ALA A 2 1.97 18.64 1.20
CA ALA A 2 2.38 18.17 -0.13
C ALA A 2 2.26 16.64 -0.23
N ASP A 3 2.25 16.11 -1.45
CA ASP A 3 2.27 14.66 -1.70
C ASP A 3 3.65 14.07 -1.38
N PHE A 4 3.69 12.79 -1.00
CA PHE A 4 4.95 12.12 -0.63
C PHE A 4 5.81 11.72 -1.83
N ALA A 5 5.24 11.77 -3.03
CA ALA A 5 5.92 11.52 -4.29
C ALA A 5 5.32 12.41 -5.38
N THR A 6 6.07 12.58 -6.46
CA THR A 6 5.70 13.40 -7.63
C THR A 6 5.58 12.53 -8.89
N LYS A 7 5.04 13.12 -9.97
CA LYS A 7 5.04 12.46 -11.30
C LYS A 7 6.45 12.16 -11.80
N ASP A 8 7.42 13.01 -11.46
CA ASP A 8 8.82 12.81 -11.80
C ASP A 8 9.40 11.62 -11.03
N ASP A 9 9.04 11.44 -9.76
CA ASP A 9 9.42 10.26 -8.97
C ASP A 9 8.85 8.97 -9.58
N LEU A 10 7.59 8.99 -10.07
CA LEU A 10 7.00 7.86 -10.81
C LEU A 10 7.79 7.55 -12.08
N THR A 11 8.17 8.58 -12.82
CA THR A 11 8.93 8.43 -14.07
C THR A 11 10.33 7.88 -13.81
N LEU A 12 10.99 8.34 -12.74
CA LEU A 12 12.36 7.96 -12.38
C LEU A 12 12.44 6.57 -11.76
N LEU A 13 11.49 6.21 -10.88
CA LEU A 13 11.55 4.98 -10.07
C LEU A 13 10.78 3.81 -10.68
N TRP A 14 9.85 4.06 -11.61
CA TRP A 14 9.02 3.02 -12.21
C TRP A 14 9.13 2.97 -13.74
N ARG A 15 8.51 3.92 -14.45
CA ARG A 15 8.59 4.05 -15.92
C ARG A 15 8.03 5.40 -16.38
N THR A 16 8.40 5.82 -17.58
CA THR A 16 7.78 6.96 -18.26
C THR A 16 6.27 6.79 -18.36
N LEU A 17 5.53 7.79 -17.86
CA LEU A 17 4.09 7.83 -17.91
C LEU A 17 3.61 8.18 -19.33
N LYS A 18 2.53 7.53 -19.78
CA LYS A 18 1.82 7.98 -20.98
C LYS A 18 0.98 9.22 -20.64
N THR A 19 0.67 10.04 -21.64
CA THR A 19 -0.16 11.25 -21.45
C THR A 19 -1.52 10.95 -20.81
N GLU A 20 -2.14 9.83 -21.18
CA GLU A 20 -3.40 9.32 -20.59
C GLU A 20 -3.26 8.96 -19.10
N GLU A 21 -2.06 8.55 -18.67
CA GLU A 21 -1.76 8.11 -17.30
C GLU A 21 -1.39 9.28 -16.39
N GLU A 22 -0.84 10.38 -16.93
CA GLU A 22 -0.33 11.52 -16.14
C GLU A 22 -1.40 12.14 -15.23
N ARG A 23 -2.60 12.40 -15.80
CA ARG A 23 -3.70 13.02 -15.05
C ARG A 23 -4.22 12.09 -13.95
N ARG A 24 -4.25 10.79 -14.23
CA ARG A 24 -4.63 9.75 -13.26
C ARG A 24 -3.56 9.60 -12.18
N ALA A 25 -2.28 9.64 -12.54
CA ALA A 25 -1.15 9.57 -11.62
C ALA A 25 -1.16 10.75 -10.63
N GLU A 26 -1.39 11.97 -11.11
CA GLU A 26 -1.47 13.17 -10.27
C GLU A 26 -2.61 13.09 -9.25
N ALA A 27 -3.80 12.66 -9.68
CA ALA A 27 -4.91 12.43 -8.76
C ALA A 27 -4.60 11.31 -7.74
N LEU A 28 -3.96 10.22 -8.18
CA LEU A 28 -3.63 9.09 -7.32
C LEU A 28 -2.56 9.43 -6.28
N LEU A 29 -1.57 10.26 -6.62
CA LEU A 29 -0.53 10.68 -5.67
C LEU A 29 -1.12 11.38 -4.45
N GLY A 30 -2.10 12.26 -4.66
CA GLY A 30 -2.84 12.92 -3.58
C GLY A 30 -3.63 11.95 -2.72
N VAL A 31 -4.39 11.05 -3.35
CA VAL A 31 -5.22 10.06 -2.63
C VAL A 31 -4.36 9.07 -1.85
N VAL A 32 -3.29 8.54 -2.44
CA VAL A 32 -2.38 7.61 -1.75
C VAL A 32 -1.68 8.31 -0.59
N SER A 33 -1.22 9.54 -0.77
CA SER A 33 -0.57 10.31 0.31
C SER A 33 -1.54 10.54 1.48
N ALA A 34 -2.79 10.90 1.19
CA ALA A 34 -3.82 11.04 2.22
C ALA A 34 -4.17 9.70 2.90
N ALA A 35 -4.24 8.61 2.14
CA ALA A 35 -4.51 7.27 2.68
C ALA A 35 -3.39 6.80 3.61
N LEU A 36 -2.12 7.01 3.25
CA LEU A 36 -0.97 6.66 4.10
C LEU A 36 -0.96 7.46 5.41
N ARG A 37 -1.35 8.74 5.38
CA ARG A 37 -1.54 9.54 6.60
C ARG A 37 -2.63 8.97 7.48
N ASN A 38 -3.78 8.63 6.91
CA ASN A 38 -4.88 8.02 7.64
C ASN A 38 -4.45 6.68 8.27
N GLU A 39 -3.71 5.84 7.55
CA GLU A 39 -3.15 4.60 8.09
C GLU A 39 -2.13 4.84 9.23
N ALA A 40 -1.36 5.93 9.17
CA ALA A 40 -0.46 6.32 10.24
C ALA A 40 -1.22 6.83 11.48
N GLU A 41 -2.27 7.62 11.29
CA GLU A 41 -3.13 8.12 12.36
C GLU A 41 -3.80 6.97 13.14
N LYS A 42 -4.23 5.90 12.45
CA LYS A 42 -4.79 4.69 13.09
C LYS A 42 -3.84 4.03 14.09
N VAL A 43 -2.54 4.23 13.93
CA VAL A 43 -1.51 3.72 14.85
C VAL A 43 -0.87 4.81 15.70
N GLY A 44 -1.45 6.01 15.73
CA GLY A 44 -1.00 7.13 16.56
C GLY A 44 0.30 7.78 16.07
N LYS A 45 0.61 7.66 14.77
CA LYS A 45 1.80 8.26 14.15
C LYS A 45 1.41 9.42 13.25
N ASP A 46 2.21 10.48 13.30
CA ASP A 46 2.13 11.60 12.37
C ASP A 46 3.15 11.38 11.26
N LEU A 47 2.68 10.97 10.08
CA LEU A 47 3.55 10.56 9.00
C LEU A 47 4.39 11.71 8.45
N ASP A 48 3.84 12.94 8.39
CA ASP A 48 4.55 14.10 7.88
C ASP A 48 5.67 14.53 8.83
N LYS A 49 5.49 14.39 10.16
CA LYS A 49 6.57 14.58 11.12
C LYS A 49 7.68 13.55 10.94
N LEU A 50 7.34 12.27 10.82
CA LEU A 50 8.34 11.20 10.62
C LEU A 50 9.16 11.39 9.33
N VAL A 51 8.51 11.88 8.27
CA VAL A 51 9.16 12.23 7.00
C VAL A 51 10.07 13.44 7.17
N ALA A 52 9.64 14.47 7.90
CA ALA A 52 10.45 15.66 8.16
C ALA A 52 11.67 15.37 9.04
N ASP A 53 11.53 14.47 10.02
CA ASP A 53 12.58 14.13 10.99
C ASP A 53 13.70 13.25 10.38
N SER A 54 13.39 12.49 9.32
CA SER A 54 14.34 11.54 8.73
C SER A 54 14.30 11.54 7.20
N PRO A 55 15.33 12.10 6.54
CA PRO A 55 15.46 12.07 5.08
C PRO A 55 15.46 10.64 4.53
N SER A 56 16.05 9.69 5.26
CA SER A 56 16.04 8.28 4.86
C SER A 56 14.63 7.68 4.92
N TYR A 57 13.85 8.00 5.95
CA TYR A 57 12.47 7.54 6.04
C TYR A 57 11.58 8.19 4.97
N ALA A 58 11.82 9.47 4.64
CA ALA A 58 11.17 10.14 3.52
C ALA A 58 11.33 9.39 2.20
N GLN A 59 12.53 8.85 1.91
CA GLN A 59 12.77 8.03 0.72
C GLN A 59 11.98 6.71 0.74
N VAL A 60 11.81 6.10 1.92
CA VAL A 60 11.00 4.88 2.06
C VAL A 60 9.52 5.19 1.82
N VAL A 61 8.99 6.28 2.38
CA VAL A 61 7.60 6.71 2.16
C VAL A 61 7.37 7.05 0.69
N LYS A 62 8.32 7.75 0.05
CA LYS A 62 8.29 8.01 -1.39
C LYS A 62 8.23 6.72 -2.21
N SER A 63 9.13 5.77 -1.96
CA SER A 63 9.16 4.48 -2.65
C SER A 63 7.84 3.72 -2.49
N VAL A 64 7.28 3.68 -1.28
CA VAL A 64 5.98 3.02 -1.03
C VAL A 64 4.84 3.73 -1.76
N THR A 65 4.84 5.06 -1.78
CA THR A 65 3.83 5.86 -2.49
C THR A 65 3.87 5.56 -3.99
N VAL A 66 5.06 5.52 -4.58
CA VAL A 66 5.28 5.14 -5.98
C VAL A 66 4.80 3.71 -6.26
N ASP A 67 5.14 2.74 -5.41
CA ASP A 67 4.75 1.33 -5.58
C ASP A 67 3.22 1.14 -5.59
N VAL A 68 2.51 1.87 -4.71
CA VAL A 68 1.04 1.83 -4.64
C VAL A 68 0.44 2.45 -5.91
N VAL A 69 0.87 3.65 -6.29
CA VAL A 69 0.33 4.34 -7.48
C VAL A 69 0.63 3.56 -8.76
N ALA A 70 1.86 3.08 -8.93
CA ALA A 70 2.27 2.25 -10.06
C ALA A 70 1.37 1.02 -10.21
N ARG A 71 1.10 0.31 -9.10
CA ARG A 71 0.20 -0.85 -9.09
C ARG A 71 -1.23 -0.48 -9.49
N THR A 72 -1.76 0.63 -8.98
CA THR A 72 -3.10 1.09 -9.34
C THR A 72 -3.19 1.44 -10.83
N LEU A 73 -2.15 2.04 -11.40
CA LEU A 73 -2.08 2.34 -12.83
C LEU A 73 -1.93 1.09 -13.71
N MET A 74 -1.31 0.02 -13.19
CA MET A 74 -1.23 -1.27 -13.87
C MET A 74 -2.51 -2.11 -13.79
N THR A 75 -3.40 -1.79 -12.86
CA THR A 75 -4.65 -2.53 -12.70
C THR A 75 -5.64 -2.07 -13.76
N SER A 76 -5.84 -2.89 -14.79
CA SER A 76 -6.77 -2.63 -15.88
C SER A 76 -8.16 -2.29 -15.32
N THR A 77 -8.70 -1.15 -15.75
CA THR A 77 -10.03 -0.67 -15.35
C THR A 77 -11.11 -1.17 -16.33
N ASP A 78 -10.71 -1.98 -17.31
CA ASP A 78 -11.55 -2.44 -18.44
C ASP A 78 -12.02 -3.90 -18.33
N GLN A 79 -11.69 -4.62 -17.26
CA GLN A 79 -12.14 -6.01 -17.08
C GLN A 79 -13.15 -6.12 -15.94
N GLU A 80 -14.28 -6.76 -16.24
CA GLU A 80 -15.23 -7.22 -15.25
C GLU A 80 -14.52 -8.03 -14.16
N PRO A 81 -14.90 -7.92 -12.87
CA PRO A 81 -14.15 -8.54 -11.80
C PRO A 81 -14.20 -10.06 -11.89
N MET A 82 -13.11 -10.68 -12.34
CA MET A 82 -12.96 -12.13 -12.26
C MET A 82 -12.81 -12.56 -10.80
N THR A 83 -13.85 -13.20 -10.26
CA THR A 83 -13.78 -13.99 -9.02
C THR A 83 -12.94 -15.23 -9.27
N GLN A 84 -11.66 -15.22 -8.86
CA GLN A 84 -10.86 -16.44 -8.84
C GLN A 84 -11.35 -17.38 -7.74
N LYS A 85 -11.67 -18.61 -8.16
CA LYS A 85 -12.13 -19.74 -7.35
C LYS A 85 -10.97 -20.34 -6.55
N THR A 86 -11.21 -20.58 -5.25
CA THR A 86 -10.29 -21.27 -4.33
C THR A 86 -10.37 -22.79 -4.52
N GLU A 87 -9.22 -23.47 -4.63
CA GLU A 87 -9.11 -24.90 -4.36
C GLU A 87 -8.24 -25.11 -3.11
N SER A 88 -8.83 -25.71 -2.09
CA SER A 88 -8.20 -26.02 -0.81
C SER A 88 -7.59 -27.43 -0.85
N ALA A 89 -6.29 -27.54 -0.56
CA ALA A 89 -5.70 -28.82 -0.15
C ALA A 89 -4.70 -28.59 1.00
N LEU A 90 -4.94 -29.27 2.13
CA LEU A 90 -3.99 -29.54 3.23
C LEU A 90 -3.50 -28.33 4.08
N GLY A 91 -4.44 -27.57 4.64
CA GLY A 91 -4.23 -26.90 5.94
C GLY A 91 -3.35 -25.65 5.97
N TYR A 92 -2.84 -25.18 4.84
CA TYR A 92 -2.29 -23.83 4.72
C TYR A 92 -3.34 -22.88 4.13
N SER A 93 -4.00 -22.08 4.96
CA SER A 93 -4.83 -20.97 4.46
C SER A 93 -3.91 -19.79 4.10
N PHE A 94 -3.46 -19.73 2.85
CA PHE A 94 -2.96 -18.49 2.27
C PHE A 94 -4.13 -17.75 1.62
N SER A 95 -4.75 -16.83 2.37
CA SER A 95 -5.81 -15.94 1.87
C SER A 95 -5.20 -14.65 1.35
N GLY A 96 -5.38 -14.36 0.05
CA GLY A 96 -4.90 -13.10 -0.52
C GLY A 96 -4.98 -12.97 -2.03
N SER A 97 -6.11 -13.30 -2.67
CA SER A 97 -6.45 -12.75 -3.98
C SER A 97 -7.61 -11.77 -3.81
N PHE A 98 -7.30 -10.53 -3.43
CA PHE A 98 -8.32 -9.47 -3.40
C PHE A 98 -8.32 -8.74 -4.74
N LEU A 99 -9.05 -9.32 -5.69
CA LEU A 99 -9.57 -8.57 -6.82
C LEU A 99 -10.83 -7.90 -6.27
N VAL A 100 -10.68 -6.70 -5.69
CA VAL A 100 -11.84 -5.88 -5.29
C VAL A 100 -12.69 -5.74 -6.55
N PRO A 101 -13.99 -6.09 -6.52
CA PRO A 101 -14.86 -5.87 -7.66
C PRO A 101 -15.02 -4.36 -7.85
N GLY A 102 -14.20 -3.78 -8.73
CA GLY A 102 -14.13 -2.34 -9.01
C GLY A 102 -12.73 -1.74 -9.26
N GLY A 103 -11.63 -2.48 -9.15
CA GLY A 103 -10.30 -1.94 -9.49
C GLY A 103 -9.84 -0.77 -8.59
N GLY A 104 -10.26 -0.78 -7.32
CA GLY A 104 -9.98 0.30 -6.36
C GLY A 104 -8.53 0.36 -5.86
N LEU A 105 -8.12 1.55 -5.40
CA LEU A 105 -6.84 1.80 -4.73
C LEU A 105 -6.71 0.94 -3.47
N PHE A 106 -5.60 0.20 -3.35
CA PHE A 106 -5.32 -0.67 -2.21
C PHE A 106 -3.85 -0.61 -1.80
N ILE A 107 -3.61 -0.49 -0.48
CA ILE A 107 -2.29 -0.49 0.14
C ILE A 107 -2.05 -1.87 0.77
N LYS A 108 -1.00 -2.56 0.35
CA LYS A 108 -0.63 -3.88 0.85
C LYS A 108 -0.14 -3.81 2.29
N ASP A 109 -0.35 -4.90 3.00
CA ASP A 109 0.21 -5.12 4.33
C ASP A 109 1.73 -4.95 4.40
N ASN A 110 2.46 -5.42 3.37
CA ASN A 110 3.92 -5.31 3.33
C ASN A 110 4.38 -3.86 3.17
N GLU A 111 3.59 -3.01 2.52
CA GLU A 111 3.87 -1.57 2.40
C GLU A 111 3.68 -0.90 3.77
N LEU A 112 2.59 -1.21 4.46
CA LEU A 112 2.35 -0.73 5.84
C LEU A 112 3.42 -1.23 6.82
N LYS A 113 3.87 -2.48 6.69
CA LYS A 113 4.99 -3.01 7.50
C LYS A 113 6.28 -2.26 7.23
N ARG A 114 6.60 -1.96 5.97
CA ARG A 114 7.82 -1.24 5.57
C ARG A 114 7.85 0.18 6.14
N LEU A 115 6.69 0.80 6.31
CA LEU A 115 6.54 2.09 6.99
C LEU A 115 6.46 2.00 8.52
N GLY A 116 6.44 0.78 9.08
CA GLY A 116 6.24 0.57 10.51
C GLY A 116 4.84 0.97 10.99
N LEU A 117 3.85 0.99 10.09
CA LEU A 117 2.45 1.32 10.37
C LEU A 117 1.59 0.09 10.68
N LYS A 118 2.12 -1.12 10.46
CA LYS A 118 1.42 -2.36 10.83
C LYS A 118 1.80 -2.80 12.24
N ARG A 119 0.80 -2.98 13.11
CA ARG A 119 0.99 -3.62 14.43
C ARG A 119 1.43 -5.07 14.25
N GLN A 120 2.50 -5.45 14.93
CA GLN A 120 2.92 -6.85 15.03
C GLN A 120 1.90 -7.59 15.91
N ARG A 121 1.22 -8.60 15.38
CA ARG A 121 0.45 -9.54 16.21
C ARG A 121 1.44 -10.52 16.83
N PHE A 122 1.75 -10.37 18.12
CA PHE A 122 2.36 -11.45 18.88
C PHE A 122 1.30 -12.52 19.10
N GLY A 123 1.56 -13.72 18.55
CA GLY A 123 0.72 -14.89 18.76
C GLY A 123 0.76 -15.28 20.24
N VAL A 124 -0.42 -15.61 20.76
CA VAL A 124 -0.66 -16.07 22.13
C VAL A 124 0.28 -17.23 22.44
N MET A 125 1.09 -17.10 23.49
CA MET A 125 1.71 -18.23 24.14
C MET A 125 0.57 -19.00 24.82
N GLU A 126 0.21 -20.18 24.30
CA GLU A 126 -0.68 -21.08 25.05
C GLU A 126 0.09 -21.57 26.28
N ILE A 127 -0.20 -20.95 27.42
CA ILE A 127 0.22 -21.45 28.72
C ILE A 127 -0.67 -22.65 28.99
N TYR A 128 -0.20 -23.84 28.63
CA TYR A 128 -0.76 -25.07 29.18
C TYR A 128 -0.39 -25.12 30.65
N ASP A 129 -1.27 -24.58 31.48
CA ASP A 129 -1.35 -24.89 32.89
C ASP A 129 -2.03 -26.24 33.00
N THR A 130 -1.26 -27.29 33.30
CA THR A 130 -1.83 -28.56 33.77
C THR A 130 -0.97 -29.06 34.93
N ASN A 131 -1.56 -28.99 36.12
CA ASN A 131 -1.18 -29.65 37.37
C ASN A 131 -0.71 -31.10 37.17
#